data_AF-A0A2V8N674-F1
#
_entry.id   AF-A0A2V8N674-F1
#
_cell.length_a   1.000
_cell.length_b   1.000
_cell.length_c   1.000
_cell.angle_alpha   90.00
_cell.angle_beta   90.00
_cell.angle_gamma   90.00
#
_symmetry.space_group_name_H-M   'P 1'
#
loop_
_entity.id
_entity.type
_entity.pdbx_description
1 polymer ?
#
loop_
_entity_poly.entity_id
_entity_poly.type
_entity_poly.pdbx_seq_one_letter_code
_entity_poly.pdbx_strand_id
1 'polypeptide(L)'
;MEEMNCEKYQDLLSDFIDGSLTSENQNQVDTHLHECETCAEARNDLNAIVVFCREQRGQYEPMPNERALWLRISNMIATAAPARSQAEVPAEAGWWFRLMNRRWHLSFPQLATSAAALVMVVSLVAVLGSRRLGSGSVAQTEGLTLVSSGASLKDRYRAQQQIIDYWNQRVELNKTRWSPQVRETFERNMSVIDAAVNDSMNRLSENPHDGVSEDILNAALNDKVELLKEFAEL
;
A
#
# COMPACT_ATOMS: atom_id res chain seq x y z
N MET A 1 -9.42 32.06 -36.68
CA MET A 1 -8.03 31.93 -36.18
C MET A 1 -8.03 32.46 -34.77
N GLU A 2 -8.18 31.58 -33.75
CA GLU A 2 -7.68 31.72 -32.36
C GLU A 2 -8.15 30.55 -31.45
N GLU A 3 -8.26 29.33 -31.99
CA GLU A 3 -8.62 28.13 -31.22
C GLU A 3 -7.48 27.59 -30.33
N MET A 4 -6.29 28.20 -30.37
CA MET A 4 -5.05 27.52 -29.92
C MET A 4 -4.62 27.72 -28.46
N ASN A 5 -5.46 28.27 -27.57
CA ASN A 5 -5.08 28.36 -26.14
C ASN A 5 -6.24 28.29 -25.13
N CYS A 6 -7.47 28.03 -25.57
CA CYS A 6 -8.62 28.02 -24.66
C CYS A 6 -8.49 26.94 -23.57
N GLU A 7 -7.98 25.75 -23.90
CA GLU A 7 -7.78 24.64 -22.97
C GLU A 7 -6.91 25.03 -21.76
N LYS A 8 -5.77 25.69 -22.02
CA LYS A 8 -4.86 26.17 -20.97
C LYS A 8 -5.57 27.16 -20.03
N TYR A 9 -6.37 28.07 -20.56
CA TYR A 9 -7.05 29.06 -19.74
C TYR A 9 -8.24 28.45 -18.98
N GLN A 10 -8.92 27.48 -19.57
CA GLN A 10 -9.99 26.70 -18.92
C GLN A 10 -9.47 25.94 -17.69
N ASP A 11 -8.29 25.32 -17.78
CA ASP A 11 -7.65 24.66 -16.63
C ASP A 11 -7.35 25.64 -15.48
N LEU A 12 -7.05 26.91 -15.80
CA LEU A 12 -6.73 27.95 -14.83
C LEU A 12 -7.97 28.64 -14.25
N LEU A 13 -9.18 28.40 -14.77
CA LEU A 13 -10.40 29.11 -14.32
C LEU A 13 -10.77 28.77 -12.87
N SER A 14 -10.59 27.52 -12.44
CA SER A 14 -10.87 27.12 -11.04
C SER A 14 -9.97 27.89 -10.08
N ASP A 15 -8.67 27.88 -10.34
CA ASP A 15 -7.67 28.61 -9.54
C ASP A 15 -7.89 30.14 -9.59
N PHE A 16 -8.35 30.66 -10.73
CA PHE A 16 -8.71 32.08 -10.87
C PHE A 16 -9.91 32.45 -9.98
N ILE A 17 -10.96 31.61 -9.94
CA ILE A 17 -12.16 31.83 -9.12
C ILE A 17 -11.86 31.66 -7.63
N ASP A 18 -10.97 30.73 -7.29
CA ASP A 18 -10.50 30.51 -5.91
C ASP A 18 -9.48 31.57 -5.44
N GLY A 19 -8.95 32.39 -6.36
CA GLY A 19 -7.98 33.45 -6.07
C GLY A 19 -6.57 32.92 -5.75
N SER A 20 -6.24 31.71 -6.19
CA SER A 20 -4.96 31.03 -5.93
C SER A 20 -3.87 31.33 -6.98
N LEU A 21 -4.24 31.96 -8.11
CA LEU A 21 -3.29 32.29 -9.18
C LEU A 21 -2.32 33.42 -8.81
N THR A 22 -1.13 33.37 -9.43
CA THR A 22 -0.16 34.48 -9.40
C THR A 22 -0.70 35.70 -10.15
N SER A 23 -0.24 36.90 -9.80
CA SER A 23 -0.67 38.16 -10.44
C SER A 23 -0.43 38.19 -11.96
N GLU A 24 0.64 37.54 -12.43
CA GLU A 24 0.94 37.39 -13.85
C GLU A 24 -0.11 36.52 -14.56
N ASN A 25 -0.43 35.35 -13.99
CA ASN A 25 -1.43 34.44 -14.56
C ASN A 25 -2.84 35.03 -14.48
N GLN A 26 -3.17 35.76 -13.41
CA GLN A 26 -4.45 36.48 -13.29
C GLN A 26 -4.65 37.47 -14.43
N ASN A 27 -3.65 38.31 -14.72
CA ASN A 27 -3.74 39.28 -15.82
C ASN A 27 -3.86 38.59 -17.20
N GLN A 28 -3.16 37.47 -17.41
CA GLN A 28 -3.25 36.70 -18.66
C GLN A 28 -4.63 36.07 -18.85
N VAL A 29 -5.20 35.48 -17.78
CA VAL A 29 -6.55 34.91 -17.81
C VAL A 29 -7.58 36.03 -18.04
N ASP A 30 -7.48 37.15 -17.33
CA ASP A 30 -8.42 38.27 -17.45
C ASP A 30 -8.42 38.88 -18.86
N THR A 31 -7.24 39.02 -19.47
CA THR A 31 -7.11 39.44 -20.87
C THR A 31 -7.81 38.46 -21.82
N HIS A 32 -7.58 37.15 -21.64
CA HIS A 32 -8.22 36.14 -22.47
C HIS A 32 -9.75 36.11 -22.30
N LEU A 33 -10.26 36.33 -21.09
CA LEU A 33 -11.70 36.39 -20.82
C LEU A 33 -12.40 37.57 -21.50
N HIS A 34 -11.69 38.67 -21.78
CA HIS A 34 -12.23 39.79 -22.56
C HIS A 34 -12.30 39.50 -24.06
N GLU A 35 -11.41 38.63 -24.56
CA GLU A 35 -11.27 38.31 -25.98
C GLU A 35 -12.06 37.06 -26.38
N CYS A 36 -12.33 36.15 -25.43
CA CYS A 36 -12.94 34.84 -25.67
C CYS A 36 -14.27 34.67 -24.92
N GLU A 37 -15.38 34.84 -25.64
CA GLU A 37 -16.74 34.70 -25.09
C GLU A 37 -17.00 33.31 -24.49
N THR A 38 -16.50 32.24 -25.11
CA THR A 38 -16.71 30.87 -24.62
C THR A 38 -16.03 30.62 -23.27
N CYS A 39 -14.84 31.17 -23.05
CA CYS A 39 -14.16 31.07 -21.76
C CYS A 39 -14.79 31.99 -20.70
N ALA A 40 -15.33 33.14 -21.11
CA ALA A 40 -16.10 34.03 -20.23
C ALA A 40 -17.40 33.37 -19.74
N GLU A 41 -18.13 32.68 -20.62
CA GLU A 41 -19.30 31.88 -20.26
C GLU A 41 -18.93 30.75 -19.28
N ALA A 42 -17.91 29.96 -19.57
CA ALA A 42 -17.44 28.89 -18.68
C ALA A 42 -17.06 29.41 -17.28
N ARG A 43 -16.39 30.58 -17.22
CA ARG A 43 -16.07 31.24 -15.95
C ARG A 43 -17.34 31.67 -15.20
N ASN A 44 -18.35 32.18 -15.90
CA ASN A 44 -19.60 32.61 -15.29
C ASN A 44 -20.41 31.42 -14.75
N ASP A 45 -20.44 30.30 -15.46
CA ASP A 45 -21.09 29.06 -15.02
C ASP A 45 -20.43 28.53 -13.74
N LEU A 46 -19.10 28.44 -13.71
CA LEU A 46 -18.36 28.04 -12.53
C LEU A 46 -18.60 28.99 -11.35
N ASN A 47 -18.59 30.31 -11.60
CA ASN A 47 -18.88 31.30 -10.57
C ASN A 47 -20.33 31.19 -10.05
N ALA A 48 -21.30 30.90 -10.91
CA ALA A 48 -22.69 30.68 -10.51
C ALA A 48 -22.83 29.48 -9.57
N ILE A 49 -22.11 28.38 -9.84
CA ILE A 49 -22.04 27.20 -8.95
C ILE A 49 -21.44 27.59 -7.60
N VAL A 50 -20.33 28.34 -7.59
CA VAL A 50 -19.67 28.78 -6.35
C VAL A 50 -20.59 29.68 -5.52
N VAL A 51 -21.27 30.64 -6.15
CA VAL A 51 -22.24 31.52 -5.49
C VAL A 51 -23.38 30.72 -4.91
N PHE A 52 -23.99 29.81 -5.69
CA PHE A 52 -25.05 28.93 -5.23
C PHE A 52 -24.62 28.11 -3.99
N CYS A 53 -23.44 27.49 -4.04
CA CYS A 53 -22.90 26.72 -2.91
C CYS A 53 -22.66 27.59 -1.66
N ARG A 54 -22.22 28.85 -1.84
CA ARG A 54 -22.02 29.79 -0.73
C ARG A 54 -23.35 30.23 -0.11
N GLU A 55 -24.37 30.49 -0.91
CA GLU A 55 -25.71 30.87 -0.46
C GLU A 55 -26.46 29.73 0.24
N GLN A 56 -26.27 28.50 -0.25
CA GLN A 56 -26.86 27.29 0.32
C GLN A 56 -26.04 26.72 1.49
N ARG A 57 -24.89 27.34 1.82
CA ARG A 57 -24.02 26.87 2.89
C ARG A 57 -24.77 26.90 4.23
N GLY A 58 -24.92 25.73 4.84
CA GLY A 58 -25.64 25.60 6.11
C GLY A 58 -27.12 25.29 5.96
N GLN A 59 -27.67 25.33 4.74
CA GLN A 59 -28.99 24.78 4.41
C GLN A 59 -28.92 23.28 4.12
N TYR A 60 -28.11 22.58 4.91
CA TYR A 60 -28.12 21.13 4.88
C TYR A 60 -29.33 20.67 5.69
N GLU A 61 -30.12 19.75 5.16
CA GLU A 61 -30.98 18.96 6.04
C GLU A 61 -30.09 18.42 7.16
N PRO A 62 -30.50 18.55 8.44
CA PRO A 62 -29.73 18.00 9.54
C PRO A 62 -29.41 16.55 9.19
N MET A 63 -28.12 16.22 9.17
CA MET A 63 -27.67 14.90 8.78
C MET A 63 -28.55 13.88 9.54
N PRO A 64 -29.25 12.97 8.85
CA PRO A 64 -30.04 11.93 9.50
C PRO A 64 -29.16 11.30 10.58
N ASN A 65 -29.73 11.11 11.78
CA ASN A 65 -28.96 10.90 13.01
C ASN A 65 -27.64 10.13 12.75
N GLU A 66 -26.51 10.73 13.12
CA GLU A 66 -25.17 10.27 12.71
C GLU A 66 -24.96 8.78 13.01
N ARG A 67 -25.58 8.29 14.10
CA ARG A 67 -25.56 6.88 14.51
C ARG A 67 -26.25 5.96 13.49
N ALA A 68 -27.40 6.35 12.94
CA ALA A 68 -28.14 5.56 11.96
C ALA A 68 -27.46 5.58 10.59
N LEU A 69 -26.85 6.69 10.20
CA LEU A 69 -26.01 6.72 9.01
C LEU A 69 -24.79 5.81 9.18
N TRP A 70 -24.11 5.89 10.32
CA TRP A 70 -22.98 5.00 10.61
C TRP A 70 -23.40 3.53 10.62
N LEU A 71 -24.53 3.19 11.24
CA LEU A 71 -25.09 1.83 11.24
C LEU A 71 -25.47 1.37 9.83
N ARG A 72 -26.02 2.26 8.99
CA ARG A 72 -26.40 1.94 7.61
C ARG A 72 -25.15 1.73 6.74
N ILE A 73 -24.14 2.58 6.87
CA ILE A 73 -22.87 2.46 6.14
C ILE A 73 -22.12 1.20 6.60
N SER A 74 -22.02 0.95 7.91
CA SER A 74 -21.36 -0.25 8.44
C SER A 74 -22.06 -1.52 7.99
N ASN A 75 -23.40 -1.54 7.98
CA ASN A 75 -24.17 -2.65 7.45
C ASN A 75 -23.95 -2.81 5.94
N MET A 76 -24.01 -1.73 5.15
CA MET A 76 -23.75 -1.81 3.70
C MET A 76 -22.35 -2.34 3.40
N ILE A 77 -21.32 -1.90 4.13
CA ILE A 77 -19.94 -2.39 3.98
C ILE A 77 -19.86 -3.87 4.39
N ALA A 78 -20.52 -4.26 5.47
CA ALA A 78 -20.57 -5.64 5.93
C ALA A 78 -21.32 -6.57 4.95
N THR A 79 -22.33 -6.05 4.23
CA THR A 79 -23.12 -6.82 3.24
C THR A 79 -22.53 -6.78 1.83
N ALA A 80 -21.82 -5.71 1.46
CA ALA A 80 -21.16 -5.54 0.16
C ALA A 80 -19.77 -6.18 0.14
N ALA A 81 -19.14 -6.37 1.30
CA ALA A 81 -18.10 -7.37 1.44
C ALA A 81 -18.73 -8.73 1.10
N PRO A 82 -18.20 -9.50 0.12
CA PRO A 82 -18.71 -10.84 -0.17
C PRO A 82 -18.68 -11.60 1.14
N ALA A 83 -19.87 -11.89 1.69
CA ALA A 83 -20.11 -12.39 3.05
C ALA A 83 -18.79 -12.70 3.74
N ARG A 84 -18.15 -11.66 4.31
CA ARG A 84 -16.94 -11.87 5.10
C ARG A 84 -17.50 -12.66 6.25
N SER A 85 -17.35 -13.98 6.15
CA SER A 85 -17.87 -14.89 7.11
C SER A 85 -17.45 -14.29 8.44
N GLN A 86 -18.41 -14.16 9.34
CA GLN A 86 -18.09 -14.48 10.71
C GLN A 86 -17.60 -15.93 10.68
N ALA A 87 -16.40 -16.15 10.13
CA ALA A 87 -15.51 -17.16 10.60
C ALA A 87 -15.31 -16.68 12.03
N GLU A 88 -16.17 -17.20 12.91
CA GLU A 88 -15.73 -17.62 14.22
C GLU A 88 -14.26 -17.94 14.07
N VAL A 89 -13.40 -17.10 14.65
CA VAL A 89 -11.98 -17.41 14.75
C VAL A 89 -11.98 -18.84 15.25
N PRO A 90 -11.57 -19.84 14.44
CA PRO A 90 -11.80 -21.21 14.81
C PRO A 90 -11.17 -21.40 16.19
N ALA A 91 -11.78 -22.20 17.07
CA ALA A 91 -11.19 -22.49 18.38
C ALA A 91 -9.72 -22.98 18.23
N GLU A 92 -9.39 -23.46 17.04
CA GLU A 92 -8.11 -23.90 16.48
C GLU A 92 -7.15 -22.80 15.96
N ALA A 93 -7.55 -21.52 15.88
CA ALA A 93 -6.72 -20.45 15.34
C ALA A 93 -5.53 -20.16 16.27
N GLY A 94 -4.33 -20.46 15.76
CA GLY A 94 -3.06 -20.30 16.45
C GLY A 94 -2.83 -18.87 16.97
N TRP A 95 -2.14 -18.80 18.10
CA TRP A 95 -1.90 -17.57 18.86
C TRP A 95 -1.37 -16.39 18.02
N TRP A 96 -0.56 -16.65 16.99
CA TRP A 96 -0.06 -15.65 16.05
C TRP A 96 -1.16 -14.93 15.27
N PHE A 97 -2.17 -15.65 14.78
CA PHE A 97 -3.32 -15.05 14.07
C PHE A 97 -4.16 -14.19 15.02
N ARG A 98 -4.21 -14.54 16.32
CA ARG A 98 -4.88 -13.72 17.35
C ARG A 98 -4.06 -12.51 17.79
N LEU A 99 -2.72 -12.59 17.70
CA LEU A 99 -1.80 -11.50 18.07
C LEU A 99 -1.69 -10.44 16.97
N MET A 100 -1.66 -10.86 15.70
CA MET A 100 -1.52 -9.95 14.56
C MET A 100 -2.84 -9.23 14.22
N ASN A 101 -4.00 -9.89 14.44
CA ASN A 101 -5.31 -9.33 14.13
C ASN A 101 -5.97 -8.58 15.31
N ARG A 102 -5.31 -8.51 16.49
CA ARG A 102 -5.75 -7.63 17.59
C ARG A 102 -5.20 -6.25 17.31
N ARG A 103 -6.09 -5.25 17.17
CA ARG A 103 -5.73 -3.82 17.05
C ARG A 103 -4.71 -3.42 18.12
N TRP A 104 -3.44 -3.33 17.73
CA TRP A 104 -2.36 -2.81 18.56
C TRP A 104 -2.56 -1.31 18.72
N HIS A 105 -3.26 -0.90 19.78
CA HIS A 105 -3.27 0.48 20.24
C HIS A 105 -1.95 0.70 21.01
N LEU A 106 -0.84 0.85 20.28
CA LEU A 106 0.46 1.18 20.87
C LEU A 106 0.37 2.60 21.42
N SER A 107 0.16 2.73 22.73
CA SER A 107 0.24 4.02 23.42
C SER A 107 1.68 4.54 23.35
N PHE A 108 1.80 5.83 23.04
CA PHE A 108 3.05 6.51 22.68
C PHE A 108 4.23 6.55 23.69
N PRO A 109 4.17 6.20 24.99
CA PRO A 109 5.37 6.30 25.82
C PRO A 109 6.33 5.10 25.78
N GLN A 110 6.03 4.00 25.07
CA GLN A 110 6.87 2.78 25.08
C GLN A 110 7.88 2.65 23.93
N LEU A 111 7.98 3.63 23.02
CA LEU A 111 8.93 3.60 21.90
C LEU A 111 10.35 4.15 22.23
N ALA A 112 10.55 4.74 23.42
CA ALA A 112 11.82 5.39 23.75
C ALA A 112 12.92 4.43 24.26
N THR A 113 12.55 3.27 24.82
CA THR A 113 13.53 2.33 25.41
C THR A 113 14.06 1.28 24.42
N SER A 114 13.34 0.98 23.33
CA SER A 114 13.76 -0.02 22.33
C SER A 114 14.74 0.50 21.29
N ALA A 115 14.82 1.83 21.08
CA ALA A 115 15.75 2.43 20.14
C ALA A 115 17.22 2.23 20.56
N ALA A 116 17.53 2.28 21.87
CA ALA A 116 18.89 2.11 22.37
C ALA A 116 19.42 0.67 22.19
N ALA A 117 18.55 -0.33 22.34
CA ALA A 117 18.92 -1.74 22.16
C ALA A 117 19.21 -2.07 20.69
N LEU A 118 18.39 -1.55 19.76
CA LEU A 118 18.60 -1.74 18.33
C LEU A 118 19.88 -1.04 17.84
N VAL A 119 20.17 0.18 18.31
CA VAL A 119 21.41 0.89 17.97
C VAL A 119 22.64 0.11 18.45
N MET A 120 22.62 -0.45 19.65
CA MET A 120 23.74 -1.26 20.15
C MET A 120 23.98 -2.53 19.32
N VAL A 121 22.92 -3.25 18.92
CA VAL A 121 23.06 -4.46 18.10
C VAL A 121 23.60 -4.12 16.71
N VAL A 122 23.11 -3.04 16.08
CA VAL A 122 23.57 -2.58 14.76
C VAL A 122 25.04 -2.13 14.80
N SER A 123 25.45 -1.39 15.83
CA SER A 123 26.85 -0.99 15.99
C SER A 123 27.79 -2.18 16.20
N LEU A 124 27.35 -3.20 16.95
CA LEU A 124 28.17 -4.39 17.20
C LEU A 124 28.39 -5.23 15.93
N VAL A 125 27.36 -5.35 15.09
CA VAL A 125 27.44 -6.04 13.78
C VAL A 125 28.33 -5.26 12.81
N ALA A 126 28.23 -3.93 12.77
CA ALA A 126 29.07 -3.09 11.90
C ALA A 126 30.56 -3.17 12.26
N VAL A 127 30.90 -3.21 13.55
CA VAL A 127 32.30 -3.32 14.02
C VAL A 127 32.88 -4.73 13.78
N LEU A 128 32.06 -5.78 13.91
CA LEU A 128 32.49 -7.14 13.60
C LEU A 128 32.58 -7.42 12.09
N GLY A 129 31.72 -6.78 11.28
CA GLY A 129 31.73 -6.86 9.82
C GLY A 129 32.91 -6.12 9.18
N SER A 130 33.22 -4.91 9.65
CA SER A 130 34.34 -4.08 9.13
C SER A 130 35.73 -4.66 9.44
N ARG A 131 35.86 -5.52 10.46
CA ARG A 131 37.11 -6.26 10.73
C ARG A 131 37.30 -7.50 9.85
N ARG A 132 36.24 -7.99 9.18
CA ARG A 132 36.31 -9.12 8.23
C ARG A 132 36.37 -8.70 6.76
N LEU A 133 36.10 -7.44 6.46
CA LEU A 133 36.14 -6.87 5.11
C LEU A 133 37.13 -5.70 5.08
N GLY A 134 38.42 -6.03 5.20
CA GLY A 134 39.46 -5.17 4.66
C GLY A 134 39.41 -5.24 3.14
N SER A 135 39.31 -4.07 2.50
CA SER A 135 39.43 -3.83 1.05
C SER A 135 38.19 -4.13 0.20
N GLY A 136 37.51 -3.06 -0.24
CA GLY A 136 36.45 -3.11 -1.23
C GLY A 136 35.94 -1.70 -1.55
N SER A 137 36.44 -1.14 -2.64
CA SER A 137 36.22 0.23 -3.12
C SER A 137 34.74 0.58 -3.35
N VAL A 138 34.33 1.78 -2.94
CA VAL A 138 33.03 2.39 -3.29
C VAL A 138 33.11 2.87 -4.74
N ALA A 139 32.40 2.20 -5.66
CA ALA A 139 32.21 2.65 -7.04
C ALA A 139 30.83 3.32 -7.18
N GLN A 140 30.85 4.43 -7.91
CA GLN A 140 29.80 5.43 -8.09
C GLN A 140 28.54 4.89 -8.78
N THR A 141 27.40 5.47 -8.40
CA THR A 141 26.10 5.28 -9.03
C THR A 141 25.85 6.40 -10.04
N GLU A 142 25.90 6.09 -11.34
CA GLU A 142 25.20 6.83 -12.39
C GLU A 142 24.67 5.86 -13.44
N GLY A 143 23.43 6.09 -13.87
CA GLY A 143 22.84 5.45 -15.06
C GLY A 143 21.46 4.86 -14.82
N LEU A 144 20.42 5.66 -15.08
CA LEU A 144 19.05 5.17 -15.27
C LEU A 144 19.03 4.08 -16.35
N THR A 145 18.48 2.92 -16.01
CA THR A 145 18.01 1.93 -16.98
C THR A 145 16.53 1.65 -16.69
N LEU A 146 15.67 2.34 -17.44
CA LEU A 146 14.27 1.96 -17.58
C LEU A 146 14.19 0.93 -18.71
N VAL A 147 13.38 -0.11 -18.49
CA VAL A 147 13.14 -1.31 -19.32
C VAL A 147 14.01 -2.52 -19.00
N SER A 148 13.63 -3.22 -17.92
CA SER A 148 13.50 -4.69 -17.89
C SER A 148 12.69 -5.18 -16.66
N SER A 149 11.52 -4.57 -16.37
CA SER A 149 10.78 -4.92 -15.14
C SER A 149 10.21 -6.34 -15.15
N GLY A 150 9.84 -6.89 -16.31
CA GLY A 150 9.31 -8.25 -16.42
C GLY A 150 10.38 -9.34 -16.27
N ALA A 151 11.58 -9.14 -16.84
CA ALA A 151 12.69 -10.05 -16.60
C ALA A 151 13.20 -9.90 -15.16
N SER A 152 13.27 -8.67 -14.63
CA SER A 152 13.68 -8.42 -13.24
C SER A 152 12.72 -9.03 -12.22
N LEU A 153 11.41 -9.02 -12.47
CA LEU A 153 10.40 -9.61 -11.58
C LEU A 153 10.52 -11.14 -11.54
N LYS A 154 10.63 -11.79 -12.70
CA LYS A 154 10.84 -13.25 -12.76
C LYS A 154 12.17 -13.67 -12.11
N ASP A 155 13.22 -12.87 -12.28
CA ASP A 155 14.52 -13.14 -11.66
C ASP A 155 14.50 -12.92 -10.15
N ARG A 156 13.80 -11.87 -9.66
CA ARG A 156 13.52 -11.66 -8.23
C ARG A 156 12.80 -12.87 -7.62
N TYR A 157 11.77 -13.38 -8.30
CA TYR A 157 11.05 -14.56 -7.82
C TYR A 157 11.88 -15.83 -7.80
N ARG A 158 12.70 -16.07 -8.83
CA ARG A 158 13.64 -17.20 -8.84
C ARG A 158 14.61 -17.14 -7.67
N ALA A 159 15.16 -15.96 -7.36
CA ALA A 159 16.05 -15.77 -6.24
C ALA A 159 15.34 -16.06 -4.90
N GLN A 160 14.11 -15.59 -4.74
CA GLN A 160 13.32 -15.84 -3.52
C GLN A 160 12.93 -17.31 -3.37
N GLN A 161 12.67 -18.00 -4.48
CA GLN A 161 12.35 -19.44 -4.48
C GLN A 161 13.50 -20.28 -3.91
N GLN A 162 14.76 -19.94 -4.22
CA GLN A 162 15.92 -20.63 -3.67
C GLN A 162 15.99 -20.54 -2.13
N ILE A 163 15.63 -19.39 -1.57
CA ILE A 163 15.57 -19.18 -0.12
C ILE A 163 14.46 -20.03 0.49
N ILE A 164 13.28 -20.04 -0.15
CA ILE A 164 12.13 -20.85 0.26
C ILE A 164 12.50 -22.34 0.26
N ASP A 165 13.13 -22.83 -0.81
CA ASP A 165 13.52 -24.24 -0.93
C ASP A 165 14.53 -24.64 0.16
N TYR A 166 15.50 -23.77 0.45
CA TYR A 166 16.46 -23.97 1.54
C TYR A 166 15.78 -24.14 2.90
N TRP A 167 14.85 -23.24 3.25
CA TRP A 167 14.16 -23.31 4.55
C TRP A 167 13.14 -24.44 4.61
N ASN A 168 12.46 -24.74 3.50
CA ASN A 168 11.59 -25.91 3.38
C ASN A 168 12.34 -27.20 3.71
N GLN A 169 13.54 -27.38 3.15
CA GLN A 169 14.33 -28.58 3.44
C GLN A 169 14.63 -28.74 4.94
N ARG A 170 14.94 -27.63 5.63
CA ARG A 170 15.18 -27.64 7.07
C ARG A 170 13.93 -27.94 7.87
N VAL A 171 12.80 -27.35 7.47
CA VAL A 171 11.48 -27.67 8.01
C VAL A 171 11.19 -29.16 7.88
N GLU A 172 11.38 -29.77 6.70
CA GLU A 172 11.13 -31.19 6.49
C GLU A 172 12.00 -32.09 7.39
N LEU A 173 13.27 -31.74 7.59
CA LEU A 173 14.14 -32.46 8.51
C LEU A 173 13.63 -32.37 9.95
N ASN A 174 13.14 -31.19 10.35
CA ASN A 174 12.71 -30.92 11.71
C ASN A 174 11.27 -31.38 12.02
N LYS A 175 10.42 -31.50 10.99
CA LYS A 175 9.02 -31.98 11.08
C LYS A 175 8.86 -33.30 11.82
N THR A 176 9.88 -34.16 11.77
CA THR A 176 9.92 -35.43 12.50
C THR A 176 9.82 -35.27 14.01
N ARG A 177 10.29 -34.14 14.55
CA ARG A 177 10.30 -33.82 15.99
C ARG A 177 9.05 -33.10 16.46
N TRP A 178 8.26 -32.57 15.52
CA TRP A 178 7.06 -31.81 15.83
C TRP A 178 5.91 -32.70 16.31
N SER A 179 5.10 -32.17 17.23
CA SER A 179 3.83 -32.78 17.59
C SER A 179 2.83 -32.69 16.42
N PRO A 180 1.78 -33.52 16.40
CA PRO A 180 0.74 -33.44 15.37
C PRO A 180 0.09 -32.05 15.27
N GLN A 181 -0.10 -31.37 16.40
CA GLN A 181 -0.69 -30.02 16.47
C GLN A 181 0.20 -28.96 15.80
N VAL A 182 1.53 -29.04 15.98
CA VAL A 182 2.49 -28.12 15.34
C VAL A 182 2.53 -28.35 13.84
N ARG A 183 2.51 -29.62 13.39
CA ARG A 183 2.44 -29.95 11.96
C ARG A 183 1.16 -29.42 11.31
N GLU A 184 0.01 -29.63 11.95
CA GLU A 184 -1.26 -29.12 11.44
C GLU A 184 -1.27 -27.59 11.37
N THR A 185 -0.74 -26.91 12.40
CA THR A 185 -0.63 -25.44 12.39
C THR A 185 0.26 -24.95 11.25
N PHE A 186 1.41 -25.59 11.05
CA PHE A 186 2.30 -25.29 9.93
C PHE A 186 1.61 -25.47 8.59
N GLU A 187 0.99 -26.63 8.37
CA GLU A 187 0.36 -27.00 7.10
C GLU A 187 -0.83 -26.09 6.76
N ARG A 188 -1.63 -25.74 7.78
CA ARG A 188 -2.72 -24.77 7.64
C ARG A 188 -2.20 -23.38 7.26
N ASN A 189 -1.20 -22.85 7.97
CA ASN A 189 -0.63 -21.53 7.68
C ASN A 189 0.03 -21.50 6.29
N MET A 190 0.79 -22.55 5.95
CA MET A 190 1.45 -22.69 4.66
C MET A 190 0.43 -22.72 3.51
N SER A 191 -0.70 -23.43 3.68
CA SER A 191 -1.74 -23.51 2.66
C SER A 191 -2.37 -22.15 2.30
N VAL A 192 -2.53 -21.25 3.29
CA VAL A 192 -3.08 -19.90 3.07
C VAL A 192 -2.08 -19.04 2.29
N ILE A 193 -0.80 -19.09 2.68
CA ILE A 193 0.26 -18.34 2.01
C ILE A 193 0.45 -18.85 0.57
N ASP A 194 0.46 -20.16 0.37
CA ASP A 194 0.58 -20.77 -0.96
C ASP A 194 -0.59 -20.39 -1.88
N ALA A 195 -1.81 -20.31 -1.35
CA ALA A 195 -2.96 -19.84 -2.11
C ALA A 195 -2.79 -18.38 -2.56
N ALA A 196 -2.28 -17.49 -1.69
CA ALA A 196 -2.03 -16.09 -2.03
C ALA A 196 -0.93 -15.92 -3.08
N VAL A 197 0.15 -16.70 -2.99
CA VAL A 197 1.22 -16.73 -4.01
C VAL A 197 0.67 -17.20 -5.36
N ASN A 198 -0.14 -18.25 -5.38
CA ASN A 198 -0.70 -18.77 -6.62
C ASN A 198 -1.72 -17.82 -7.26
N ASP A 199 -2.61 -17.21 -6.47
CA ASP A 199 -3.60 -16.24 -6.97
C ASP A 199 -2.92 -15.01 -7.60
N SER A 200 -1.95 -14.43 -6.89
CA SER A 200 -1.21 -13.27 -7.38
C SER A 200 -0.38 -13.59 -8.63
N MET A 201 0.25 -14.77 -8.68
CA MET A 201 0.98 -15.21 -9.87
C MET A 201 0.06 -15.41 -11.08
N ASN A 202 -1.13 -16.00 -10.88
CA ASN A 202 -2.12 -16.16 -11.95
C ASN A 202 -2.55 -14.80 -12.51
N ARG A 203 -2.86 -13.83 -11.64
CA ARG A 203 -3.22 -12.46 -12.06
C ARG A 203 -2.10 -11.77 -12.82
N LEU A 204 -0.85 -11.91 -12.38
CA LEU A 204 0.32 -11.36 -13.08
C LEU A 204 0.58 -12.05 -14.42
N SER A 205 0.15 -13.31 -14.60
CA SER A 205 0.24 -13.99 -15.89
C SER A 205 -0.73 -13.41 -16.92
N GLU A 206 -1.90 -12.95 -16.46
CA GLU A 206 -2.91 -12.29 -17.30
C GLU A 206 -2.60 -10.81 -17.52
N ASN A 207 -2.16 -10.12 -16.47
CA ASN A 207 -1.84 -8.69 -16.46
C ASN A 207 -0.44 -8.45 -15.85
N PRO A 208 0.64 -8.51 -16.64
CA PRO A 208 2.02 -8.42 -16.14
C PRO A 208 2.43 -7.11 -15.48
N HIS A 209 1.61 -6.07 -15.60
CA HIS A 209 1.86 -4.73 -15.04
C HIS A 209 0.87 -4.37 -13.92
N ASP A 210 0.14 -5.34 -13.35
CA ASP A 210 -0.70 -5.12 -12.18
C ASP A 210 0.14 -4.97 -10.90
N GLY A 211 0.38 -3.72 -10.50
CA GLY A 211 1.15 -3.39 -9.31
C GLY A 211 0.56 -3.95 -8.01
N VAL A 212 -0.78 -4.09 -7.92
CA VAL A 212 -1.42 -4.63 -6.72
C VAL A 212 -1.09 -6.11 -6.56
N SER A 213 -1.12 -6.88 -7.65
CA SER A 213 -0.74 -8.30 -7.61
C SER A 213 0.77 -8.49 -7.37
N GLU A 214 1.63 -7.59 -7.87
CA GLU A 214 3.06 -7.60 -7.54
C GLU A 214 3.28 -7.39 -6.03
N ASP A 215 2.60 -6.41 -5.43
CA ASP A 215 2.71 -6.13 -3.98
C ASP A 215 2.23 -7.30 -3.12
N ILE A 216 1.07 -7.90 -3.46
CA ILE A 216 0.54 -9.07 -2.77
C ILE A 216 1.50 -10.26 -2.87
N LEU A 217 2.05 -10.52 -4.06
CA LEU A 217 3.00 -11.62 -4.27
C LEU A 217 4.26 -11.42 -3.44
N ASN A 218 4.82 -10.22 -3.43
CA ASN A 218 6.01 -9.89 -2.62
C ASN A 218 5.75 -10.08 -1.12
N ALA A 219 4.60 -9.63 -0.62
CA ALA A 219 4.22 -9.82 0.78
C ALA A 219 4.07 -11.31 1.13
N ALA A 220 3.33 -12.07 0.32
CA ALA A 220 3.10 -13.49 0.56
C ALA A 220 4.40 -14.32 0.53
N LEU A 221 5.34 -13.99 -0.37
CA LEU A 221 6.64 -14.66 -0.41
C LEU A 221 7.52 -14.33 0.81
N ASN A 222 7.44 -13.11 1.34
CA ASN A 222 8.14 -12.75 2.59
C ASN A 222 7.57 -13.53 3.78
N ASP A 223 6.25 -13.56 3.91
CA ASP A 223 5.55 -14.31 4.97
C ASP A 223 5.91 -15.80 4.90
N LYS A 224 6.00 -16.37 3.68
CA LYS A 224 6.42 -17.76 3.47
C LYS A 224 7.81 -18.01 4.03
N VAL A 225 8.78 -17.15 3.72
CA VAL A 225 10.16 -17.29 4.21
C VAL A 225 10.22 -17.16 5.73
N GLU A 226 9.46 -16.23 6.30
CA GLU A 226 9.41 -16.03 7.76
C GLU A 226 8.80 -17.24 8.48
N LEU A 227 7.66 -17.75 8.01
CA LEU A 227 7.02 -18.95 8.56
C LEU A 227 7.99 -20.14 8.51
N LEU A 228 8.68 -20.33 7.39
CA LEU A 228 9.63 -21.43 7.24
C LEU A 228 10.83 -21.30 8.19
N LYS A 229 11.32 -20.08 8.43
CA LYS A 229 12.38 -19.83 9.41
C LYS A 229 11.94 -20.15 10.83
N GLU A 230 10.79 -19.63 11.25
CA GLU A 230 10.26 -19.84 12.60
C GLU A 230 10.11 -21.33 12.89
N PHE A 231 9.47 -22.06 11.97
CA PHE A 231 9.24 -23.49 12.16
C PHE A 231 10.51 -24.33 12.00
N ALA A 232 11.46 -23.93 11.15
CA ALA A 232 12.74 -24.62 11.05
C ALA A 232 13.54 -24.61 12.37
N GLU A 233 13.25 -23.71 13.29
CA GLU A 233 13.93 -23.58 14.59
C GLU A 233 13.24 -24.34 15.74
N LEU A 234 12.01 -24.83 15.56
CA LEU A 234 11.21 -25.58 16.56
C LEU A 234 11.63 -27.04 16.69
#